data_AF-A0A933YDI0-F1
#
_entry.id   AF-A0A933YDI0-F1
#
_cell.length_a   1.000
_cell.length_b   1.000
_cell.length_c   1.000
_cell.angle_alpha   90.00
_cell.angle_beta   90.00
_cell.angle_gamma   90.00
#
_symmetry.space_group_name_H-M   'P 1'
#
loop_
_entity.id
_entity.type
_entity.pdbx_description
1 polymer ?
#
loop_
_entity_poly.entity_id
_entity_poly.type
_entity_poly.pdbx_seq_one_letter_code
_entity_poly.pdbx_strand_id
1 'polypeptide(L)'
;MKRFIRTAWSSRLTLAMLVMACACLTGVGQTGCAKKQTPQVEQLASAYVEISLLAEQYRRSDSTQTTETYQRQLAAALRTYGMTPQEFRAAVDSIAQQPAEFSRFYELVNQEILVRKSKQ
;
A
#
# COMPACT_ATOMS: atom_id res chain seq x y z
N MET A 1 -64.12 -14.17 -8.51
CA MET A 1 -62.69 -14.29 -8.87
C MET A 1 -61.90 -13.30 -8.02
N LYS A 2 -60.75 -13.73 -7.45
CA LYS A 2 -59.48 -12.97 -7.23
C LYS A 2 -59.61 -11.49 -6.79
N ARG A 3 -59.02 -10.93 -5.73
CA ARG A 3 -57.67 -11.07 -5.14
C ARG A 3 -57.55 -9.95 -4.06
N PHE A 4 -57.00 -10.25 -2.87
CA PHE A 4 -55.68 -9.81 -2.34
C PHE A 4 -55.55 -8.32 -1.90
N ILE A 5 -55.40 -8.02 -0.59
CA ILE A 5 -54.13 -7.77 0.18
C ILE A 5 -53.57 -6.33 -0.08
N ARG A 6 -53.16 -5.43 0.85
CA ARG A 6 -52.30 -5.42 2.08
C ARG A 6 -52.48 -4.02 2.74
N THR A 7 -52.76 -3.83 4.04
CA THR A 7 -51.83 -3.59 5.18
C THR A 7 -50.50 -2.89 4.83
N ALA A 8 -49.88 -1.98 5.58
CA ALA A 8 -50.11 -1.17 6.78
C ALA A 8 -48.76 -0.41 7.05
N TRP A 9 -48.72 0.46 8.09
CA TRP A 9 -47.53 1.07 8.76
C TRP A 9 -47.07 2.41 8.15
N SER A 10 -47.41 3.60 8.66
CA SER A 10 -47.20 4.22 9.97
C SER A 10 -45.81 4.03 10.60
N SER A 11 -45.17 5.18 10.84
CA SER A 11 -44.29 5.50 11.97
C SER A 11 -42.80 5.74 11.68
N ARG A 12 -42.39 6.95 12.12
CA ARG A 12 -41.08 7.34 12.67
C ARG A 12 -39.95 7.54 11.66
N LEU A 13 -39.48 8.79 11.53
CA LEU A 13 -38.07 9.18 11.65
C LEU A 13 -37.89 10.62 11.16
N THR A 14 -38.06 11.60 12.04
CA THR A 14 -37.43 12.90 11.79
C THR A 14 -37.04 13.57 13.09
N LEU A 15 -35.73 13.79 13.20
CA LEU A 15 -35.05 14.84 13.95
C LEU A 15 -35.31 14.88 15.46
N ALA A 16 -34.39 14.27 16.21
CA ALA A 16 -33.68 14.94 17.32
C ALA A 16 -32.84 13.89 18.07
N MET A 17 -31.71 13.46 17.49
CA MET A 17 -30.63 12.93 18.33
C MET A 17 -29.61 14.03 18.55
N LEU A 18 -29.68 14.50 19.79
CA LEU A 18 -28.81 15.43 20.48
C LEU A 18 -27.34 15.08 20.27
N VAL A 19 -26.58 16.13 19.96
CA VAL A 19 -25.12 16.18 19.86
C VAL A 19 -24.50 15.73 21.18
N MET A 20 -23.95 14.53 21.21
CA MET A 20 -23.10 14.05 22.30
C MET A 20 -21.69 14.62 22.09
N ALA A 21 -21.48 15.82 22.64
CA ALA A 21 -20.18 16.45 22.79
C ALA A 21 -19.29 15.57 23.67
N CYS A 22 -18.41 14.78 23.04
CA CYS A 22 -17.36 14.05 23.73
C CYS A 22 -16.23 15.02 24.04
N ALA A 23 -16.21 15.49 25.28
CA ALA A 23 -15.09 16.18 25.90
C ALA A 23 -13.93 15.20 26.10
N CYS A 24 -12.87 15.35 25.31
CA CYS A 24 -11.54 14.81 25.62
C CYS A 24 -10.48 15.86 25.26
N LEU A 25 -10.44 16.95 26.03
CA LEU A 25 -9.24 17.77 26.19
C LEU A 25 -8.66 17.48 27.57
N THR A 26 -7.56 16.73 27.59
CA THR A 26 -6.34 16.91 28.41
C THR A 26 -5.66 15.56 28.61
N GLY A 27 -4.36 15.47 28.30
CA GLY A 27 -3.61 14.29 28.69
C GLY A 27 -2.25 14.08 28.03
N VAL A 28 -1.27 14.88 28.45
CA VAL A 28 0.15 14.52 28.57
C VAL A 28 0.98 14.42 27.28
N GLY A 29 2.09 15.17 27.30
CA GLY A 29 2.97 15.39 26.16
C GLY A 29 3.64 14.15 25.58
N GLN A 30 3.91 14.25 24.28
CA GLN A 30 4.96 13.49 23.63
C GLN A 30 5.89 14.48 22.93
N THR A 31 6.85 15.01 23.68
CA THR A 31 8.18 15.22 23.12
C THR A 31 8.73 13.84 22.76
N GLY A 32 8.56 13.49 21.49
CA GLY A 32 9.04 12.25 20.93
C GLY A 32 8.88 12.36 19.44
N CYS A 33 9.89 12.92 18.79
CA CYS A 33 10.15 12.73 17.36
C CYS A 33 10.33 11.23 17.08
N ALA A 34 9.27 10.45 17.18
CA ALA A 34 9.21 9.15 16.55
C ALA A 34 8.83 9.44 15.11
N LYS A 35 9.83 9.64 14.25
CA LYS A 35 9.68 9.51 12.80
C LYS A 35 9.10 8.12 12.53
N LYS A 36 7.77 8.01 12.52
CA LYS A 36 7.00 6.84 12.07
C LYS A 36 7.04 6.73 10.54
N GLN A 37 8.21 6.94 9.93
CA GLN A 37 8.48 6.73 8.50
C GLN A 37 8.97 5.31 8.20
N THR A 38 8.82 4.39 9.16
CA THR A 38 9.28 3.00 9.02
C THR A 38 8.42 2.15 8.06
N PRO A 39 7.07 2.22 8.03
CA PRO A 39 6.31 1.29 7.19
C PRO A 39 6.43 1.61 5.70
N GLN A 40 6.62 2.87 5.34
CA GLN A 40 6.63 3.29 3.93
C GLN A 40 7.93 2.91 3.22
N VAL A 41 9.09 3.07 3.87
CA VAL A 41 10.40 2.70 3.31
C VAL A 41 10.54 1.19 3.21
N GLU A 42 10.04 0.44 4.20
CA GLU A 42 10.03 -1.03 4.20
C GLU A 42 9.16 -1.60 3.08
N GLN A 43 7.93 -1.10 2.94
CA GLN A 43 7.05 -1.49 1.83
C GLN A 43 7.65 -1.16 0.47
N LEU A 44 8.29 0.00 0.33
CA LEU A 44 8.93 0.38 -0.91
C LEU A 44 10.14 -0.51 -1.24
N ALA A 45 10.93 -0.89 -0.24
CA ALA A 45 12.07 -1.79 -0.41
C ALA A 45 11.61 -3.18 -0.89
N SER A 46 10.55 -3.74 -0.28
CA SER A 46 9.99 -5.03 -0.71
C SER A 46 9.41 -4.97 -2.12
N ALA A 47 8.65 -3.90 -2.44
CA ALA A 47 8.14 -3.67 -3.79
C ALA A 47 9.28 -3.54 -4.81
N TYR A 48 10.35 -2.83 -4.46
CA TYR A 48 11.52 -2.65 -5.32
C TYR A 48 12.22 -3.98 -5.61
N VAL A 49 12.40 -4.83 -4.62
CA VAL A 49 13.01 -6.17 -4.79
C VAL A 49 12.14 -7.02 -5.71
N GLU A 50 10.82 -7.06 -5.50
CA GLU A 50 9.90 -7.83 -6.32
C GLU A 50 9.89 -7.37 -7.78
N ILE A 51 9.84 -6.07 -8.02
CA ILE A 51 9.89 -5.48 -9.36
C ILE A 51 11.23 -5.75 -10.04
N SER A 52 12.33 -5.65 -9.30
CA SER A 52 13.67 -5.94 -9.83
C SER A 52 13.82 -7.40 -10.24
N LEU A 53 13.22 -8.33 -9.49
CA LEU A 53 13.18 -9.74 -9.85
C LEU A 53 12.32 -9.99 -11.10
N LEU A 54 11.16 -9.36 -11.21
CA LEU A 54 10.31 -9.43 -12.41
C LEU A 54 11.04 -8.87 -13.63
N ALA A 55 11.76 -7.75 -13.48
CA ALA A 55 12.55 -7.14 -14.55
C ALA A 55 13.70 -8.05 -14.99
N GLU A 56 14.39 -8.68 -14.04
CA GLU A 56 15.47 -9.62 -14.34
C GLU A 56 14.96 -10.90 -15.01
N GLN A 57 13.80 -11.42 -14.58
CA GLN A 57 13.12 -12.54 -15.24
C GLN A 57 12.75 -12.19 -16.68
N TYR A 58 12.15 -11.02 -16.89
CA TYR A 58 11.81 -10.53 -18.22
C TYR A 58 13.06 -10.38 -19.11
N ARG A 59 14.14 -9.81 -18.57
CA ARG A 59 15.43 -9.64 -19.26
C ARG A 59 16.07 -10.97 -19.66
N ARG A 60 15.90 -12.01 -18.83
CA ARG A 60 16.40 -13.37 -19.10
C ARG A 60 15.45 -14.21 -19.97
N SER A 61 14.22 -13.76 -20.17
CA SER A 61 13.27 -14.47 -21.02
C SER A 61 13.64 -14.18 -22.49
N ASP A 62 14.19 -15.18 -23.18
CA ASP A 62 14.69 -15.00 -24.54
C ASP A 62 13.58 -14.89 -25.61
N SER A 63 12.31 -15.18 -25.31
CA SER A 63 11.24 -15.12 -26.34
C SER A 63 9.79 -15.27 -25.86
N THR A 64 9.52 -15.74 -24.64
CA THR A 64 8.16 -16.14 -24.23
C THR A 64 7.35 -15.04 -23.56
N GLN A 65 8.00 -14.04 -22.99
CA GLN A 65 7.33 -13.01 -22.22
C GLN A 65 7.22 -11.74 -23.08
N THR A 66 5.99 -11.38 -23.45
CA THR A 66 5.74 -10.14 -24.18
C THR A 66 5.87 -8.94 -23.24
N THR A 67 6.25 -7.77 -23.77
CA THR A 67 6.24 -6.50 -23.04
C THR A 67 4.91 -6.27 -22.33
N GLU A 68 3.80 -6.65 -22.96
CA GLU A 68 2.46 -6.54 -22.38
C GLU A 68 2.28 -7.45 -21.15
N THR A 69 2.77 -8.69 -21.21
CA THR A 69 2.72 -9.62 -20.07
C THR A 69 3.54 -9.09 -18.89
N TYR A 70 4.73 -8.56 -19.17
CA TYR A 70 5.57 -7.91 -18.17
C TYR A 70 4.86 -6.70 -17.54
N GLN A 71 4.26 -5.82 -18.34
CA GLN A 71 3.53 -4.67 -17.83
C GLN A 71 2.33 -5.06 -16.95
N ARG A 72 1.59 -6.12 -17.31
CA ARG A 72 0.51 -6.66 -16.49
C ARG A 72 1.02 -7.20 -15.16
N GLN A 73 2.12 -7.95 -15.16
CA GLN A 73 2.73 -8.48 -13.95
C GLN A 73 3.30 -7.37 -13.05
N LEU A 74 3.95 -6.37 -13.65
CA LEU A 74 4.44 -5.17 -12.96
C LEU A 74 3.28 -4.43 -12.29
N ALA A 75 2.19 -4.17 -13.00
CA ALA A 75 1.02 -3.50 -12.46
C ALA A 75 0.33 -4.34 -11.37
N ALA A 76 0.30 -5.67 -11.52
CA ALA A 76 -0.25 -6.57 -10.51
C ALA A 76 0.60 -6.55 -9.22
N ALA A 77 1.92 -6.63 -9.34
CA ALA A 77 2.85 -6.54 -8.21
C ALA A 77 2.70 -5.20 -7.50
N LEU A 78 2.69 -4.08 -8.22
CA LEU A 78 2.52 -2.76 -7.61
C LEU A 78 1.16 -2.56 -6.91
N ARG A 79 0.09 -3.19 -7.43
CA ARG A 79 -1.22 -3.17 -6.77
C ARG A 79 -1.24 -3.86 -5.42
N THR A 80 -0.40 -4.88 -5.18
CA THR A 80 -0.35 -5.53 -3.84
C THR A 80 0.15 -4.57 -2.77
N TYR A 81 0.97 -3.58 -3.16
CA TYR A 81 1.46 -2.51 -2.31
C TYR A 81 0.59 -1.24 -2.39
N GLY A 82 -0.53 -1.28 -3.11
CA GLY A 82 -1.44 -0.14 -3.25
C GLY A 82 -0.85 1.03 -4.04
N MET A 83 0.11 0.78 -4.93
CA MET A 83 0.80 1.82 -5.71
C MET A 83 0.58 1.67 -7.21
N THR A 84 0.64 2.77 -7.93
CA THR A 84 0.80 2.80 -9.39
C THR A 84 2.27 2.86 -9.80
N PRO A 85 2.63 2.54 -11.06
CA PRO A 85 4.02 2.66 -11.53
C PRO A 85 4.61 4.07 -11.40
N GLN A 86 3.77 5.10 -11.55
CA GLN A 86 4.17 6.51 -11.44
C GLN A 86 4.46 6.88 -9.98
N GLU A 87 3.57 6.50 -9.06
CA GLU A 87 3.77 6.73 -7.62
C GLU A 87 4.98 5.96 -7.08
N PHE A 88 5.16 4.71 -7.50
CA PHE A 88 6.33 3.92 -7.14
C PHE A 88 7.62 4.61 -7.58
N ARG A 89 7.68 5.06 -8.84
CA ARG A 89 8.85 5.77 -9.35
C ARG A 89 9.10 7.07 -8.58
N ALA A 90 8.07 7.87 -8.36
CA ALA A 90 8.18 9.10 -7.58
C ALA A 90 8.64 8.84 -6.14
N ALA A 91 8.18 7.76 -5.51
CA ALA A 91 8.59 7.36 -4.17
C ALA A 91 10.07 6.94 -4.13
N VAL A 92 10.52 6.14 -5.10
CA VAL A 92 11.94 5.74 -5.21
C VAL A 92 12.83 6.96 -5.46
N ASP A 93 12.45 7.83 -6.39
CA ASP A 93 13.18 9.05 -6.71
C ASP A 93 13.24 9.99 -5.49
N SER A 94 12.16 10.09 -4.72
CA SER A 94 12.10 10.88 -3.48
C SER A 94 13.01 10.32 -2.38
N ILE A 95 13.05 8.99 -2.20
CA ILE A 95 13.96 8.36 -1.25
C ILE A 95 15.42 8.53 -1.68
N ALA A 96 15.72 8.43 -2.98
CA ALA A 96 17.07 8.61 -3.51
C ALA A 96 17.64 10.01 -3.22
N GLN A 97 16.78 11.03 -3.10
CA GLN A 97 17.18 12.39 -2.73
C GLN A 97 17.41 12.60 -1.22
N GLN A 98 17.09 11.60 -0.39
CA GLN A 98 17.18 11.67 1.07
C GLN A 98 18.23 10.67 1.58
N PRO A 99 19.50 11.08 1.81
CA PRO A 99 20.61 10.16 2.09
C PRO A 99 20.36 9.19 3.27
N ALA A 100 19.70 9.67 4.33
CA ALA A 100 19.38 8.85 5.49
C ALA A 100 18.30 7.79 5.20
N GLU A 101 17.28 8.14 4.40
CA GLU A 101 16.23 7.20 4.01
C GLU A 101 16.73 6.22 2.94
N PHE A 102 17.56 6.69 2.00
CA PHE A 102 18.20 5.86 1.00
C PHE A 102 19.09 4.79 1.60
N SER A 103 19.90 5.13 2.61
CA SER A 103 20.76 4.16 3.30
C SER A 103 19.94 3.03 3.91
N ARG A 104 18.86 3.36 4.61
CA ARG A 104 17.93 2.37 5.17
C ARG A 104 17.22 1.56 4.09
N PHE A 105 16.73 2.21 3.04
CA PHE A 105 16.11 1.54 1.91
C PHE A 105 17.06 0.52 1.29
N TYR A 106 18.32 0.90 1.08
CA TYR A 106 19.34 0.03 0.51
C TYR A 106 19.67 -1.17 1.41
N GLU A 107 19.78 -0.95 2.73
CA GLU A 107 19.95 -2.04 3.71
C GLU A 107 18.80 -3.05 3.64
N LEU A 108 17.55 -2.57 3.60
CA LEU A 108 16.36 -3.41 3.52
C LEU A 108 16.32 -4.21 2.21
N VAL A 109 16.61 -3.57 1.08
CA VAL A 109 16.71 -4.24 -0.23
C VAL A 109 17.75 -5.37 -0.18
N ASN A 110 18.94 -5.12 0.38
CA ASN A 110 19.98 -6.14 0.49
C ASN A 110 19.57 -7.30 1.41
N GLN A 111 18.97 -7.01 2.56
CA GLN A 111 18.46 -8.03 3.47
C GLN A 111 17.41 -8.92 2.77
N GLU A 112 16.48 -8.31 2.05
CA GLU A 112 15.43 -9.06 1.38
C GLU A 112 15.96 -9.92 0.23
N ILE A 113 16.95 -9.43 -0.53
CA ILE A 113 17.66 -10.23 -1.54
C ILE A 113 18.35 -11.44 -0.90
N LEU A 114 19.03 -11.25 0.24
CA LEU A 114 19.69 -12.35 0.96
C LEU A 114 18.68 -13.39 1.45
N VAL A 115 17.55 -12.96 2.01
CA VAL A 115 16.47 -13.84 2.47
C VAL A 115 15.84 -14.62 1.32
N ARG A 116 15.69 -14.01 0.13
CA ARG A 116 15.15 -14.70 -1.04
C ARG A 116 16.16 -15.69 -1.62
N LYS A 117 17.45 -15.36 -1.62
CA LYS A 117 18.54 -16.25 -2.05
C LYS A 117 18.70 -17.47 -1.13
N SER A 118 18.48 -17.33 0.17
CA SER A 118 18.58 -18.47 1.11
C SER A 118 17.42 -19.45 1.02
N LYS A 119 16.34 -19.09 0.31
CA LYS A 119 15.15 -19.94 0.10
C LYS A 119 15.14 -20.65 -1.26
N GLN A 120 16.11 -20.37 -2.13
CA GLN A 120 16.30 -21.03 -3.43
C GLN A 120 17.39 -22.09 -3.33
#